data_AF-A0A365ZIS4-F1
#
_entry.id   AF-A0A365ZIS4-F1
#
_cell.length_a   1.000
_cell.length_b   1.000
_cell.length_c   1.000
_cell.angle_alpha   90.00
_cell.angle_beta   90.00
_cell.angle_gamma   90.00
#
_symmetry.space_group_name_H-M   'P 1'
#
loop_
_entity.id
_entity.type
_entity.pdbx_description
1 polymer ?
#
loop_
_entity_poly.entity_id
_entity_poly.type
_entity_poly.pdbx_seq_one_letter_code
_entity_poly.pdbx_strand_id
1 'polypeptide(L)'
;MRADYDWLRRAADAEARARWLGERFPDGIPPQWWNAVLGLVETEVSLLRAVTRAESAQRFAFADSLLAQAPALGGISRCEAAARRVRLAALAHRYEPPLVGLPPGLTPDGSARRLLDALPLARPEARAAAELRRRGQATGEDRSHEPGEPIPPGQGASGTLARLQETERAVEDLRWVVDAIEDPGLRAEAAAWLARHD
;
A
#
# COMPACT_ATOMS: atom_id res chain seq x y z
N MET A 1 11.43 -10.82 13.46
CA MET A 1 10.19 -10.31 12.85
C MET A 1 9.08 -10.07 13.86
N ARG A 2 8.56 -11.10 14.58
CA ARG A 2 7.53 -10.86 15.61
C ARG A 2 8.05 -9.99 16.78
N ALA A 3 9.27 -10.23 17.24
CA ALA A 3 9.91 -9.39 18.25
C ALA A 3 10.03 -7.91 17.80
N ASP A 4 10.43 -7.68 16.54
CA ASP A 4 10.52 -6.36 15.92
C ASP A 4 9.13 -5.66 15.91
N TYR A 5 8.10 -6.37 15.44
CA TYR A 5 6.71 -5.88 15.44
C TYR A 5 6.23 -5.52 16.86
N ASP A 6 6.46 -6.41 17.83
CA ASP A 6 6.04 -6.20 19.22
C ASP A 6 6.77 -5.02 19.85
N TRP A 7 8.03 -4.78 19.49
CA TRP A 7 8.77 -3.60 19.91
C TRP A 7 8.14 -2.33 19.33
N LEU A 8 7.91 -2.29 18.02
CA LEU A 8 7.32 -1.11 17.34
C LEU A 8 5.95 -0.75 17.91
N ARG A 9 5.14 -1.76 18.24
CA ARG A 9 3.81 -1.57 18.84
C ARG A 9 3.87 -1.00 20.25
N ARG A 10 4.91 -1.35 21.03
CA ARG A 10 5.11 -0.88 22.42
C ARG A 10 5.85 0.44 22.51
N ALA A 11 6.51 0.87 21.43
CA ALA A 11 7.22 2.15 21.39
C ALA A 11 6.27 3.30 21.71
N ALA A 12 6.72 4.21 22.58
CA ALA A 12 5.90 5.28 23.14
C ALA A 12 5.29 6.20 22.07
N ASP A 13 6.04 6.50 21.02
CA ASP A 13 5.64 7.41 19.96
C ASP A 13 6.31 7.08 18.61
N ALA A 14 6.00 7.91 17.62
CA ALA A 14 6.56 7.83 16.27
C ALA A 14 8.08 8.05 16.23
N GLU A 15 8.60 8.95 17.06
CA GLU A 15 10.01 9.30 17.07
C GLU A 15 10.86 8.15 17.60
N ALA A 16 10.40 7.49 18.67
CA ALA A 16 11.03 6.28 19.20
C ALA A 16 11.07 5.16 18.15
N ARG A 17 9.99 4.99 17.35
CA ARG A 17 9.98 4.03 16.24
C ARG A 17 11.00 4.38 15.17
N ALA A 18 11.02 5.63 14.72
CA ALA A 18 11.95 6.10 13.71
C ALA A 18 13.42 5.92 14.16
N ARG A 19 13.73 6.30 15.40
CA ARG A 19 15.08 6.16 15.97
C ARG A 19 15.54 4.71 16.02
N TRP A 20 14.72 3.83 16.56
CA TRP A 20 15.04 2.40 16.63
C TRP A 20 15.20 1.77 15.24
N LEU A 21 14.38 2.17 14.27
CA LEU A 21 14.50 1.70 12.89
C LEU A 21 15.80 2.20 12.24
N GLY A 22 16.20 3.45 12.49
CA GLY A 22 17.48 3.99 12.02
C GLY A 22 18.70 3.29 12.64
N GLU A 23 18.65 2.94 13.92
CA GLU A 23 19.70 2.17 14.59
C GLU A 23 19.77 0.72 14.08
N ARG A 24 18.62 0.11 13.80
CA ARG A 24 18.54 -1.28 13.33
C ARG A 24 18.90 -1.45 11.86
N PHE A 25 18.60 -0.44 11.04
CA PHE A 25 18.83 -0.43 9.61
C PHE A 25 19.62 0.83 9.20
N PRO A 26 20.90 0.93 9.59
CA PRO A 26 21.71 2.11 9.30
C PRO A 26 21.86 2.39 7.80
N ASP A 27 21.82 1.34 6.98
CA ASP A 27 21.92 1.41 5.51
C ASP A 27 20.54 1.50 4.80
N GLY A 28 19.47 1.68 5.58
CA GLY A 28 18.10 1.73 5.08
C GLY A 28 17.34 0.41 5.25
N ILE A 29 16.02 0.54 5.37
CA ILE A 29 15.13 -0.58 5.69
C ILE A 29 14.85 -1.41 4.42
N PRO A 30 15.11 -2.72 4.41
CA PRO A 30 14.81 -3.56 3.25
C PRO A 30 13.30 -3.65 2.95
N PRO A 31 12.86 -3.59 1.68
CA PRO A 31 11.44 -3.76 1.33
C PRO A 31 10.85 -5.10 1.80
N GLN A 32 11.65 -6.16 1.87
CA GLN A 32 11.20 -7.47 2.35
C GLN A 32 10.87 -7.44 3.84
N TRP A 33 11.61 -6.63 4.62
CA TRP A 33 11.34 -6.44 6.03
C TRP A 33 10.02 -5.68 6.21
N TRP A 34 9.77 -4.63 5.43
CA TRP A 34 8.49 -3.93 5.44
C TRP A 34 7.33 -4.84 5.09
N ASN A 35 7.46 -5.63 4.03
CA ASN A 35 6.43 -6.60 3.64
C ASN A 35 6.10 -7.59 4.77
N ALA A 36 7.12 -8.07 5.49
CA ALA A 36 6.93 -8.96 6.61
C ALA A 36 6.23 -8.26 7.80
N VAL A 37 6.63 -7.04 8.14
CA VAL A 37 6.00 -6.27 9.22
C VAL A 37 4.56 -5.89 8.88
N LEU A 38 4.30 -5.45 7.65
CA LEU A 38 2.96 -5.09 7.20
C LEU A 38 2.04 -6.31 7.07
N GLY A 39 2.58 -7.47 6.68
CA GLY A 39 1.84 -8.73 6.75
C GLY A 39 1.44 -9.11 8.18
N LEU A 40 2.31 -8.84 9.17
CA LEU A 40 1.96 -8.99 10.58
C LEU A 40 0.90 -7.97 11.02
N VAL A 41 1.00 -6.71 10.58
CA VAL A 41 -0.03 -5.69 10.83
C VAL A 41 -1.40 -6.15 10.34
N GLU A 42 -1.50 -6.57 9.08
CA GLU A 42 -2.75 -7.08 8.47
C GLU A 42 -3.31 -8.28 9.26
N THR A 43 -2.42 -9.19 9.69
CA THR A 43 -2.80 -10.35 10.53
C THR A 43 -3.33 -9.93 11.89
N GLU A 44 -2.72 -8.93 12.52
CA GLU A 44 -3.08 -8.49 13.87
C GLU A 44 -4.37 -7.66 13.90
N VAL A 45 -4.74 -6.98 12.82
CA VAL A 45 -6.03 -6.28 12.70
C VAL A 45 -7.15 -7.14 12.11
N SER A 46 -6.86 -8.41 11.78
CA SER A 46 -7.84 -9.31 11.20
C SER A 46 -9.01 -9.58 12.14
N LEU A 47 -10.23 -9.57 11.58
CA LEU A 47 -11.47 -9.96 12.25
C LEU A 47 -11.44 -11.37 12.85
N LEU A 48 -10.57 -12.25 12.33
CA LEU A 48 -10.42 -13.62 12.83
C LEU A 48 -9.66 -13.68 14.17
N ARG A 49 -9.07 -12.57 14.61
CA ARG A 49 -8.40 -12.48 15.92
C ARG A 49 -9.46 -12.24 16.99
N ALA A 50 -9.49 -13.11 18.00
CA ALA A 50 -10.36 -12.95 19.17
C ALA A 50 -9.84 -11.84 20.10
N VAL A 51 -9.96 -10.58 19.67
CA VAL A 51 -9.57 -9.39 20.43
C VAL A 51 -10.77 -8.47 20.59
N THR A 52 -10.70 -7.58 21.58
CA THR A 52 -11.79 -6.62 21.79
C THR A 52 -11.85 -5.59 20.66
N ARG A 53 -13.01 -4.95 20.48
CA ARG A 53 -13.19 -3.88 19.50
C ARG A 53 -12.30 -2.66 19.79
N ALA A 54 -12.15 -2.31 21.07
CA ALA A 54 -11.25 -1.24 21.51
C ALA A 54 -9.79 -1.55 21.16
N GLU A 55 -9.35 -2.79 21.38
CA GLU A 55 -8.01 -3.24 21.01
C GLU A 55 -7.83 -3.24 19.48
N SER A 56 -8.85 -3.64 18.72
CA SER A 56 -8.83 -3.58 17.25
C SER A 56 -8.62 -2.15 16.76
N ALA A 57 -9.36 -1.17 17.31
CA ALA A 57 -9.20 0.24 16.97
C ALA A 57 -7.79 0.76 17.28
N GLN A 58 -7.20 0.37 18.43
CA GLN A 58 -5.81 0.70 18.77
C GLN A 58 -4.80 0.11 17.78
N ARG A 59 -5.02 -1.14 17.34
CA ARG A 59 -4.14 -1.80 16.35
C ARG A 59 -4.22 -1.11 14.98
N PHE A 60 -5.42 -0.70 14.56
CA PHE A 60 -5.59 0.12 13.34
C PHE A 60 -4.92 1.50 13.48
N ALA A 61 -5.05 2.17 14.62
CA ALA A 61 -4.37 3.44 14.88
C ALA A 61 -2.84 3.31 14.82
N PHE A 62 -2.30 2.24 15.39
CA PHE A 62 -0.89 1.89 15.27
C PHE A 62 -0.49 1.65 13.80
N ALA A 63 -1.28 0.87 13.06
CA ALA A 63 -1.02 0.57 11.65
C ALA A 63 -0.97 1.85 10.79
N ASP A 64 -1.92 2.76 10.94
CA ASP A 64 -1.95 4.03 10.21
C ASP A 64 -0.74 4.90 10.54
N SER A 65 -0.37 4.98 11.83
CA SER A 65 0.81 5.72 12.28
C SER A 65 2.11 5.15 11.70
N LEU A 66 2.24 3.82 11.65
CA LEU A 66 3.41 3.15 11.08
C LEU A 66 3.51 3.41 9.57
N LEU A 67 2.40 3.25 8.84
CA LEU A 67 2.33 3.53 7.39
C LEU A 67 2.52 5.02 7.07
N ALA A 68 2.38 5.94 8.02
CA ALA A 68 2.60 7.37 7.81
C ALA A 68 4.09 7.70 7.80
N GLN A 69 4.88 6.97 8.59
CA GLN A 69 6.32 7.16 8.72
C GLN A 69 7.11 6.37 7.69
N ALA A 70 6.59 5.21 7.29
CA ALA A 70 7.32 4.24 6.50
C ALA A 70 7.95 4.80 5.19
N PRO A 71 7.28 5.67 4.40
CA PRO A 71 7.93 6.28 3.23
C PRO A 71 9.14 7.16 3.57
N ALA A 72 9.10 7.88 4.70
CA ALA A 72 10.20 8.73 5.15
C ALA A 72 11.39 7.91 5.69
N LEU A 73 11.13 6.69 6.15
CA LEU A 73 12.13 5.76 6.66
C LEU A 73 12.75 4.88 5.54
N GLY A 74 12.29 5.04 4.30
CA GLY A 74 12.76 4.29 3.14
C GLY A 74 12.24 2.84 3.10
N GLY A 75 12.49 2.16 1.99
CA GLY A 75 12.13 0.75 1.80
C GLY A 75 10.69 0.47 1.35
N ILE A 76 9.79 1.45 1.46
CA ILE A 76 8.49 1.45 0.76
C ILE A 76 8.19 2.83 0.21
N SER A 77 7.45 2.89 -0.88
CA SER A 77 7.03 4.16 -1.48
C SER A 77 5.80 4.75 -0.77
N ARG A 78 5.49 6.01 -1.10
CA ARG A 78 4.23 6.64 -0.67
C ARG A 78 3.01 5.93 -1.26
N CYS A 79 3.11 5.48 -2.50
CA CYS A 79 2.05 4.76 -3.20
C CYS A 79 1.75 3.41 -2.54
N GLU A 80 2.80 2.63 -2.26
CA GLU A 80 2.67 1.34 -1.56
C GLU A 80 2.09 1.53 -0.15
N ALA A 81 2.57 2.51 0.61
CA ALA A 81 2.03 2.81 1.93
C ALA A 81 0.55 3.23 1.89
N ALA A 82 0.12 3.91 0.84
CA ALA A 82 -1.28 4.30 0.66
C ALA A 82 -2.15 3.12 0.21
N ALA A 83 -1.66 2.26 -0.70
CA ALA A 83 -2.33 1.03 -1.11
C ALA A 83 -2.60 0.10 0.10
N ARG A 84 -1.61 -0.04 0.98
CA ARG A 84 -1.75 -0.78 2.26
C ARG A 84 -2.83 -0.19 3.16
N ARG A 85 -3.01 1.13 3.20
CA ARG A 85 -4.11 1.75 3.96
C ARG A 85 -5.47 1.38 3.38
N VAL A 86 -5.61 1.29 2.07
CA VAL A 86 -6.87 0.86 1.44
C VAL A 86 -7.24 -0.54 1.88
N ARG A 87 -6.28 -1.47 1.90
CA ARG A 87 -6.48 -2.84 2.41
C ARG A 87 -6.90 -2.85 3.88
N LEU A 88 -6.26 -2.03 4.72
CA LEU A 88 -6.64 -1.90 6.13
C LEU A 88 -8.02 -1.25 6.31
N ALA A 89 -8.37 -0.25 5.52
CA ALA A 89 -9.69 0.38 5.53
C ALA A 89 -10.78 -0.63 5.15
N ALA A 90 -10.53 -1.47 4.14
CA ALA A 90 -11.43 -2.56 3.77
C ALA A 90 -11.61 -3.58 4.91
N LEU A 91 -10.54 -3.93 5.63
CA LEU A 91 -10.64 -4.79 6.82
C LEU A 91 -11.43 -4.12 7.95
N ALA A 92 -11.21 -2.83 8.20
CA ALA A 92 -11.91 -2.07 9.23
C ALA A 92 -13.41 -1.91 8.91
N HIS A 93 -13.75 -1.75 7.62
CA HIS A 93 -15.12 -1.60 7.14
C HIS A 93 -15.98 -2.87 7.34
N ARG A 94 -15.35 -4.05 7.43
CA ARG A 94 -16.05 -5.33 7.66
C ARG A 94 -16.52 -5.54 9.11
N TYR A 95 -16.21 -4.64 10.04
CA TYR A 95 -16.72 -4.73 11.41
C TYR A 95 -18.20 -4.33 11.45
N GLU A 96 -19.02 -5.18 12.08
CA GLU A 96 -20.42 -4.89 12.40
C GLU A 96 -20.65 -4.94 13.92
N PRO A 97 -21.12 -3.85 14.58
CA PRO A 97 -21.25 -2.48 14.03
C PRO A 97 -19.89 -1.90 13.58
N PRO A 98 -19.83 -0.73 12.93
CA PRO A 98 -18.55 -0.08 12.57
C PRO A 98 -17.67 0.23 13.78
N LEU A 99 -16.34 0.19 13.61
CA LEU A 99 -15.39 0.59 14.66
C LEU A 99 -15.46 2.10 14.90
N VAL A 100 -15.53 2.50 16.18
CA VAL A 100 -15.50 3.91 16.58
C VAL A 100 -14.05 4.36 16.76
N GLY A 101 -13.73 5.58 16.34
CA GLY A 101 -12.41 6.18 16.54
C GLY A 101 -11.32 5.70 15.58
N LEU A 102 -11.70 5.18 14.41
CA LEU A 102 -10.73 4.89 13.36
C LEU A 102 -10.04 6.19 12.89
N PRO A 103 -8.73 6.15 12.59
CA PRO A 103 -8.05 7.28 11.96
C PRO A 103 -8.71 7.65 10.63
N PRO A 104 -8.78 8.94 10.26
CA PRO A 104 -9.36 9.36 8.97
C PRO A 104 -8.70 8.71 7.76
N GLY A 105 -7.40 8.34 7.85
CA GLY A 105 -6.69 7.65 6.78
C GLY A 105 -7.13 6.19 6.55
N LEU A 106 -7.93 5.62 7.44
CA LEU A 106 -8.43 4.23 7.39
C LEU A 106 -9.95 4.15 7.19
N THR A 107 -10.58 5.23 6.73
CA THR A 107 -11.94 5.17 6.17
C THR A 107 -11.87 4.87 4.66
N PRO A 108 -12.95 4.36 4.04
CA PRO A 108 -13.01 4.19 2.58
C PRO A 108 -12.59 5.46 1.83
N ASP A 109 -13.21 6.60 2.14
CA ASP A 109 -12.89 7.90 1.53
C ASP A 109 -11.45 8.35 1.79
N GLY A 110 -11.01 8.30 3.04
CA GLY A 110 -9.70 8.83 3.41
C GLY A 110 -8.54 7.98 2.86
N SER A 111 -8.72 6.66 2.79
CA SER A 111 -7.73 5.76 2.21
C SER A 111 -7.69 5.88 0.69
N ALA A 112 -8.84 5.95 0.01
CA ALA A 112 -8.92 6.14 -1.43
C ALA A 112 -8.29 7.46 -1.87
N ARG A 113 -8.61 8.58 -1.20
CA ARG A 113 -8.01 9.89 -1.50
C ARG A 113 -6.50 9.87 -1.37
N ARG A 114 -5.98 9.32 -0.27
CA ARG A 114 -4.52 9.20 -0.06
C ARG A 114 -3.84 8.35 -1.10
N LEU A 115 -4.47 7.27 -1.57
CA LEU A 115 -3.93 6.44 -2.63
C LEU A 115 -3.86 7.21 -3.95
N LEU A 116 -4.96 7.83 -4.36
CA LEU A 116 -5.01 8.62 -5.60
C LEU A 116 -3.97 9.75 -5.60
N ASP A 117 -3.83 10.48 -4.48
CA ASP A 117 -2.83 11.53 -4.28
C ASP A 117 -1.38 11.00 -4.32
N ALA A 118 -1.19 9.72 -4.00
CA ALA A 118 0.13 9.09 -3.92
C ALA A 118 0.51 8.31 -5.20
N LEU A 119 -0.38 8.23 -6.20
CA LEU A 119 -0.07 7.54 -7.44
C LEU A 119 1.13 8.20 -8.14
N PRO A 120 2.13 7.42 -8.56
CA PRO A 120 3.30 7.99 -9.21
C PRO A 120 3.00 8.48 -10.62
N LEU A 121 1.86 8.13 -11.23
CA LEU A 121 1.44 8.63 -12.54
C LEU A 121 0.01 9.14 -12.47
N ALA A 122 -0.25 10.26 -13.13
CA ALA A 122 -1.61 10.68 -13.42
C ALA A 122 -2.25 9.74 -14.44
N ARG A 123 -3.59 9.68 -14.47
CA ARG A 123 -4.32 8.76 -15.35
C ARG A 123 -3.91 8.86 -16.83
N PRO A 124 -3.79 10.06 -17.45
CA PRO A 124 -3.31 10.20 -18.84
C PRO A 124 -1.89 9.64 -19.05
N GLU A 125 -0.98 9.88 -18.10
CA GLU A 125 0.40 9.41 -18.16
C GLU A 125 0.48 7.89 -18.07
N ALA A 126 -0.30 7.28 -17.16
CA ALA A 126 -0.44 5.84 -17.07
C ALA A 126 -0.99 5.23 -18.38
N ARG A 127 -1.93 5.93 -19.05
CA ARG A 127 -2.43 5.48 -20.37
C ARG A 127 -1.31 5.44 -21.41
N ALA A 128 -0.55 6.53 -21.52
CA ALA A 128 0.55 6.66 -22.48
C ALA A 128 1.68 5.65 -22.20
N ALA A 129 2.03 5.46 -20.92
CA ALA A 129 3.02 4.48 -20.50
C ALA A 129 2.59 3.04 -20.85
N ALA A 130 1.31 2.69 -20.64
CA ALA A 130 0.77 1.39 -21.01
C ALA A 130 0.78 1.16 -22.53
N GLU A 131 0.50 2.21 -23.32
CA GLU A 131 0.62 2.14 -24.79
C GLU A 131 2.06 1.93 -25.24
N LEU A 132 3.03 2.61 -24.62
CA LEU A 132 4.45 2.42 -24.91
C LEU A 132 4.90 0.99 -24.59
N ARG A 133 4.51 0.46 -23.42
CA ARG A 133 4.76 -0.94 -23.04
C ARG A 133 4.21 -1.92 -24.08
N ARG A 134 2.96 -1.74 -24.51
CA ARG A 134 2.34 -2.58 -25.55
C ARG A 134 3.07 -2.52 -26.89
N ARG A 135 3.55 -1.34 -27.29
CA ARG A 135 4.36 -1.19 -28.51
C ARG A 135 5.70 -1.92 -28.39
N GLY A 136 6.41 -1.76 -27.27
CA GLY A 136 7.68 -2.45 -27.00
C GLY A 136 7.55 -3.98 -26.99
N GLN A 137 6.43 -4.49 -26.47
CA GLN A 137 6.10 -5.92 -26.52
C GLN A 137 5.84 -6.39 -27.96
N ALA A 138 5.11 -5.60 -28.75
CA ALA A 138 4.81 -5.93 -30.14
C ALA A 138 6.05 -5.86 -31.06
N THR A 139 7.02 -5.00 -30.76
CA THR A 139 8.29 -4.88 -31.49
C THR A 139 9.37 -5.87 -31.01
N GLY A 140 9.14 -6.59 -29.92
CA GLY A 140 10.11 -7.51 -29.32
C GLY A 140 11.23 -6.83 -28.52
N GLU A 141 11.16 -5.50 -28.37
CA GLU A 141 12.11 -4.70 -27.58
C GLU A 141 11.92 -4.93 -26.07
N ASP A 142 10.70 -5.29 -25.65
CA ASP A 142 10.34 -5.52 -24.26
C ASP A 142 9.77 -6.95 -24.11
N ARG A 143 10.64 -7.96 -24.26
CA ARG A 143 10.24 -9.37 -24.14
C ARG A 143 9.97 -9.73 -22.68
N SER A 144 8.82 -10.39 -22.44
CA SER A 144 8.56 -11.01 -21.14
C SER A 144 9.48 -12.21 -20.97
N HIS A 145 10.18 -12.31 -19.84
CA HIS A 145 11.02 -13.47 -19.54
C HIS A 145 10.15 -14.72 -19.40
N GLU A 146 10.57 -15.81 -20.05
CA GLU A 146 9.88 -17.09 -19.93
C GLU A 146 10.21 -17.76 -18.58
N PRO A 147 9.27 -18.50 -17.97
CA PRO A 147 9.55 -19.26 -16.75
C PRO A 147 10.75 -20.20 -16.95
N GLY A 148 11.81 -20.02 -16.16
CA GLY A 148 13.06 -20.78 -16.27
C GLY A 148 14.21 -20.04 -16.96
N GLU A 149 13.94 -18.87 -17.59
CA GLU A 149 15.01 -17.99 -18.03
C GLU A 149 15.71 -17.34 -16.82
N PRO A 150 17.06 -17.28 -16.81
CA PRO A 150 17.78 -16.58 -15.77
C PRO A 150 17.52 -15.08 -15.90
N ILE A 151 16.80 -14.50 -14.93
CA ILE A 151 16.61 -13.05 -14.83
C ILE A 151 17.92 -12.44 -14.33
N PRO A 152 18.65 -11.66 -15.16
CA PRO A 152 19.89 -11.05 -14.71
C PRO A 152 19.60 -10.06 -13.57
N PRO A 153 20.41 -10.06 -12.49
CA PRO A 153 20.25 -9.08 -11.42
C PRO A 153 20.32 -7.66 -11.98
N GLY A 154 19.32 -6.83 -11.66
CA GLY A 154 19.22 -5.45 -12.14
C GLY A 154 18.26 -5.22 -13.32
N GLN A 155 17.65 -6.25 -13.90
CA GLN A 155 16.58 -6.10 -14.91
C GLN A 155 15.19 -5.87 -14.30
N GLY A 156 15.09 -4.85 -13.45
CA GLY A 156 13.78 -4.30 -13.09
C GLY A 156 13.28 -3.36 -14.18
N ALA A 157 11.96 -3.20 -14.30
CA ALA A 157 11.42 -2.04 -15.00
C ALA A 157 12.04 -0.77 -14.40
N SER A 158 12.45 0.17 -15.24
CA SER A 158 13.05 1.44 -14.81
C SER A 158 12.21 2.62 -15.30
N GLY A 159 12.38 3.77 -14.65
CA GLY A 159 11.70 5.02 -15.01
C GLY A 159 10.19 4.90 -15.07
N THR A 160 9.60 5.28 -16.20
CA THR A 160 8.15 5.34 -16.40
C THR A 160 7.47 3.97 -16.30
N LEU A 161 8.13 2.89 -16.73
CA LEU A 161 7.56 1.54 -16.65
C LEU A 161 7.48 1.04 -15.20
N ALA A 162 8.46 1.37 -14.36
CA ALA A 162 8.44 1.07 -12.94
C ALA A 162 7.27 1.79 -12.24
N ARG A 163 7.12 3.09 -12.54
CA ARG A 163 6.01 3.91 -12.02
C ARG A 163 4.65 3.38 -12.51
N LEU A 164 4.56 2.91 -13.75
CA LEU A 164 3.34 2.28 -14.27
C LEU A 164 2.99 1.01 -13.50
N GLN A 165 3.96 0.10 -13.31
CA GLN A 165 3.73 -1.14 -12.56
C GLN A 165 3.30 -0.87 -11.12
N GLU A 166 3.89 0.14 -10.49
CA GLU A 166 3.50 0.59 -9.15
C GLU A 166 2.07 1.15 -9.14
N THR A 167 1.72 2.04 -10.08
CA THR A 167 0.35 2.57 -10.23
C THR A 167 -0.66 1.44 -10.45
N GLU A 168 -0.40 0.52 -11.39
CA GLU A 168 -1.30 -0.59 -11.72
C GLU A 168 -1.53 -1.48 -10.49
N ARG A 169 -0.47 -1.86 -9.77
CA ARG A 169 -0.58 -2.67 -8.55
C ARG A 169 -1.38 -1.96 -7.46
N ALA A 170 -1.17 -0.66 -7.27
CA ALA A 170 -1.79 0.09 -6.19
C ALA A 170 -3.27 0.40 -6.48
N VAL A 171 -3.62 0.74 -7.72
CA VAL A 171 -5.01 1.02 -8.13
C VAL A 171 -5.93 -0.19 -7.92
N GLU A 172 -5.41 -1.40 -8.11
CA GLU A 172 -6.16 -2.65 -7.87
C GLU A 172 -6.69 -2.76 -6.43
N ASP A 173 -5.99 -2.21 -5.44
CA ASP A 173 -6.47 -2.20 -4.05
C ASP A 173 -7.73 -1.33 -3.86
N LEU A 174 -8.03 -0.37 -4.75
CA LEU A 174 -9.28 0.43 -4.68
C LEU A 174 -10.54 -0.43 -4.82
N ARG A 175 -10.46 -1.59 -5.47
CA ARG A 175 -11.61 -2.53 -5.61
C ARG A 175 -12.21 -2.94 -4.28
N TRP A 176 -11.41 -2.89 -3.21
CA TRP A 176 -11.82 -3.34 -1.88
C TRP A 176 -12.69 -2.31 -1.12
N VAL A 177 -12.68 -1.05 -1.55
CA VAL A 177 -13.36 0.05 -0.85
C VAL A 177 -14.25 0.90 -1.75
N VAL A 178 -14.15 0.77 -3.09
CA VAL A 178 -14.81 1.69 -4.04
C VAL A 178 -16.31 1.84 -3.80
N ASP A 179 -17.02 0.74 -3.51
CA ASP A 179 -18.46 0.76 -3.28
C ASP A 179 -18.84 1.39 -1.92
N ALA A 180 -17.88 1.46 -1.00
CA ALA A 180 -18.04 2.03 0.34
C ALA A 180 -17.58 3.49 0.45
N ILE A 181 -17.01 4.08 -0.62
CA ILE A 181 -16.63 5.51 -0.65
C ILE A 181 -17.89 6.35 -0.66
N GLU A 182 -18.06 7.29 0.27
CA GLU A 182 -19.26 8.14 0.38
C GLU A 182 -19.22 9.37 -0.56
N ASP A 183 -18.05 9.97 -0.75
CA ASP A 183 -17.82 11.11 -1.65
C ASP A 183 -18.06 10.70 -3.12
N PRO A 184 -19.10 11.24 -3.80
CA PRO A 184 -19.44 10.84 -5.17
C PRO A 184 -18.34 11.16 -6.19
N GLY A 185 -17.61 12.26 -6.01
CA GLY A 185 -16.54 12.67 -6.91
C GLY A 185 -15.34 11.73 -6.78
N LEU A 186 -14.96 11.41 -5.55
CA LEU A 186 -13.90 10.46 -5.26
C LEU A 186 -14.26 9.04 -5.74
N ARG A 187 -15.51 8.61 -5.53
CA ARG A 187 -16.01 7.31 -6.01
C ARG A 187 -15.92 7.23 -7.54
N ALA A 188 -16.36 8.28 -8.24
CA ALA A 188 -16.29 8.33 -9.70
C ALA A 188 -14.84 8.30 -10.21
N GLU A 189 -13.93 9.00 -9.53
CA GLU A 189 -12.50 8.98 -9.87
C GLU A 189 -11.88 7.59 -9.66
N ALA A 190 -12.12 6.98 -8.50
CA ALA A 190 -11.66 5.62 -8.19
C ALA A 190 -12.22 4.59 -9.18
N ALA A 191 -13.52 4.65 -9.47
CA ALA A 191 -14.16 3.79 -10.47
C ALA A 191 -13.54 4.00 -11.87
N ALA A 192 -13.23 5.23 -12.26
CA ALA A 192 -12.60 5.53 -13.55
C ALA A 192 -11.14 5.04 -13.66
N TRP A 193 -10.43 4.94 -12.53
CA TRP A 193 -9.14 4.25 -12.46
C TRP A 193 -9.30 2.73 -12.62
N LEU A 194 -10.32 2.15 -11.99
CA LEU A 194 -10.62 0.72 -12.08
C LEU A 194 -11.21 0.29 -13.43
N ALA A 195 -11.83 1.20 -14.18
CA ALA A 195 -12.45 0.94 -15.48
C ALA A 195 -11.44 0.69 -16.63
N ARG A 196 -10.15 0.45 -16.34
CA ARG A 196 -9.15 0.02 -17.33
C ARG A 196 -8.46 -1.26 -16.91
N HIS A 197 -8.79 -2.37 -17.58
CA HIS A 197 -7.91 -3.37 -18.21
C HIS A 197 -8.75 -4.51 -18.81
N ASP A 198 -9.74 -4.15 -19.64
CA ASP A 198 -10.24 -5.00 -20.74
C ASP A 198 -9.80 -4.35 -22.06
#